data_AF-A0A0F9G7P1-F1
#
_entry.id   AF-A0A0F9G7P1-F1
#
_cell.length_a   1.000
_cell.length_b   1.000
_cell.length_c   1.000
_cell.angle_alpha   90.00
_cell.angle_beta   90.00
_cell.angle_gamma   90.00
#
_symmetry.space_group_name_H-M   'P 1'
#
loop_
_entity.id
_entity.type
_entity.pdbx_description
1 polymer ?
#
loop_
_entity_poly.entity_id
_entity_poly.type
_entity_poly.pdbx_seq_one_letter_code
_entity_poly.pdbx_strand_id
1 'polypeptide(L)'
;MYNTKNKKGWIELDSEIIKQGKCVYCGACGAFCDNIKFDFEKEIPIENGSCKDVNTCRDGFGLCYNLCPKTGIEQIPLPLLDKWVFGKKQDKILGHYIDIVSVKLTDSAREKLPMEAGPLTALLSV
;
A
#
# COMPACT_ATOMS: atom_id res chain seq x y z
N MET A 1 3.00 -15.59 13.63
CA MET A 1 2.99 -15.52 12.15
C MET A 1 4.17 -16.34 11.66
N TYR A 2 3.93 -17.56 11.21
CA TYR A 2 4.97 -18.34 10.54
C TYR A 2 5.16 -17.74 9.16
N ASN A 3 6.20 -16.91 9.01
CA ASN A 3 6.64 -16.47 7.69
C ASN A 3 7.32 -17.68 7.04
N THR A 4 6.52 -18.51 6.37
CA THR A 4 7.04 -19.62 5.58
C THR A 4 7.91 -19.00 4.48
N LYS A 5 9.23 -19.23 4.55
CA LYS A 5 10.13 -18.72 3.53
C LYS A 5 9.75 -19.33 2.18
N ASN A 6 9.61 -18.49 1.17
CA ASN A 6 9.28 -18.88 -0.20
C ASN A 6 10.59 -19.07 -0.98
N LYS A 7 10.70 -20.20 -1.70
CA LYS A 7 11.80 -20.44 -2.64
C LYS A 7 11.63 -19.62 -3.92
N LYS A 8 11.63 -18.30 -3.74
CA LYS A 8 11.40 -17.27 -4.75
C LYS A 8 12.42 -16.16 -4.55
N GLY A 9 12.71 -15.40 -5.59
CA GLY A 9 13.69 -14.34 -5.58
C GLY A 9 13.33 -13.19 -6.51
N TRP A 10 14.32 -12.66 -7.23
CA TRP A 10 14.15 -11.41 -7.97
C TRP A 10 13.09 -11.48 -9.09
N ILE A 11 13.07 -12.55 -9.88
CA ILE A 11 12.15 -12.75 -11.01
C ILE A 11 10.70 -12.76 -10.52
N GLU A 12 10.41 -13.46 -9.42
CA GLU A 12 9.06 -13.45 -8.84
C GLU A 12 8.73 -12.11 -8.20
N LEU A 13 9.70 -11.44 -7.55
CA LEU A 13 9.49 -10.11 -6.99
C LEU A 13 9.14 -9.10 -8.10
N ASP A 14 9.89 -9.14 -9.20
CA ASP A 14 9.70 -8.30 -10.38
C ASP A 14 8.33 -8.53 -11.01
N SER A 15 7.96 -9.78 -11.26
CA SER A 15 6.71 -10.13 -11.93
C SER A 15 5.45 -9.99 -11.06
N GLU A 16 5.52 -10.34 -9.77
CA GLU A 16 4.35 -10.38 -8.88
C GLU A 16 4.12 -9.07 -8.12
N ILE A 17 5.17 -8.29 -7.89
CA ILE A 17 5.11 -7.06 -7.08
C ILE A 17 5.43 -5.81 -7.90
N ILE A 18 6.60 -5.76 -8.54
CA ILE A 18 7.10 -4.52 -9.17
C ILE A 18 6.28 -4.19 -10.42
N LYS A 19 6.22 -5.10 -11.39
CA LYS A 19 5.46 -4.93 -12.64
C LYS A 19 3.94 -4.85 -12.45
N GLN A 20 3.42 -5.32 -11.32
CA GLN A 20 2.01 -5.19 -10.96
C GLN A 20 1.69 -3.83 -10.30
N GLY A 21 2.69 -2.94 -10.14
CA GLY A 21 2.51 -1.65 -9.47
C GLY A 21 2.23 -1.76 -7.97
N LYS A 22 2.51 -2.91 -7.34
CA LYS A 22 2.30 -3.11 -5.89
C LYS A 22 3.45 -2.57 -5.04
N CYS A 23 4.63 -2.36 -5.65
CA CYS A 23 5.80 -1.82 -4.98
C CYS A 23 5.51 -0.41 -4.44
N VAL A 24 5.89 -0.15 -3.18
CA VAL A 24 5.75 1.17 -2.52
C VAL A 24 7.11 1.82 -2.26
N TYR A 25 8.12 1.43 -3.02
CA TYR A 25 9.47 1.99 -2.96
C TYR A 25 10.10 2.05 -1.55
N CYS A 26 9.79 1.07 -0.68
CA CYS A 26 10.22 1.09 0.73
C CYS A 26 11.72 0.84 0.98
N GLY A 27 12.52 0.55 -0.06
CA GLY A 27 13.97 0.34 0.08
C GLY A 27 14.42 -1.02 0.64
N ALA A 28 13.52 -1.84 1.23
CA ALA A 28 13.90 -3.04 1.95
C ALA A 28 14.73 -4.05 1.11
N CYS A 29 14.39 -4.25 -0.16
CA CYS A 29 15.12 -5.20 -1.00
C CYS A 29 16.57 -4.76 -1.30
N GLY A 30 16.81 -3.47 -1.55
CA GLY A 30 18.16 -2.95 -1.81
C GLY A 30 18.99 -2.74 -0.54
N ALA A 31 18.35 -2.57 0.62
CA ALA A 31 19.07 -2.51 1.90
C ALA A 31 19.78 -3.82 2.27
N PHE A 32 19.31 -4.96 1.74
CA PHE A 32 19.86 -6.29 2.03
C PHE A 32 20.49 -6.99 0.82
N CYS A 33 20.49 -6.35 -0.37
CA CYS A 33 21.03 -6.93 -1.59
C CYS A 33 21.72 -5.86 -2.45
N ASP A 34 23.04 -5.91 -2.53
CA ASP A 34 23.86 -4.97 -3.31
C ASP A 34 23.61 -5.04 -4.82
N ASN A 35 22.95 -6.10 -5.30
CA ASN A 35 22.58 -6.25 -6.71
C ASN A 35 21.35 -5.44 -7.10
N ILE A 36 20.61 -4.91 -6.13
CA ILE A 36 19.42 -4.09 -6.35
C ILE A 36 19.78 -2.63 -6.15
N LYS A 37 19.58 -1.85 -7.21
CA LYS A 37 19.60 -0.39 -7.20
C LYS A 37 18.18 0.13 -7.30
N PHE A 38 18.02 1.45 -7.25
CA PHE A 38 16.73 2.09 -7.42
C PHE A 38 16.78 3.15 -8.52
N ASP A 39 15.74 3.16 -9.35
CA ASP A 39 15.45 4.25 -10.29
C ASP A 39 14.58 5.26 -9.56
N PHE A 40 15.16 6.43 -9.30
CA PHE A 40 14.50 7.51 -8.56
C PHE A 40 13.36 8.16 -9.35
N GLU A 41 13.46 8.22 -10.68
CA GLU A 41 12.44 8.85 -11.53
C GLU A 41 11.20 7.96 -11.63
N LYS A 42 11.41 6.64 -11.66
CA LYS A 42 10.31 5.66 -11.73
C LYS A 42 9.85 5.15 -10.38
N GLU A 43 10.56 5.47 -9.30
CA GLU A 43 10.33 4.95 -7.95
C GLU A 43 10.23 3.41 -7.91
N ILE A 44 11.13 2.71 -8.62
CA ILE A 44 11.18 1.25 -8.64
C ILE A 44 12.60 0.70 -8.38
N PRO A 45 12.72 -0.46 -7.73
CA PRO A 45 13.99 -1.19 -7.69
C PRO A 45 14.33 -1.74 -9.08
N ILE A 46 15.62 -1.77 -9.40
CA ILE A 46 16.21 -2.35 -10.61
C ILE A 46 17.37 -3.25 -10.21
N GLU A 47 17.40 -4.46 -10.75
CA GLU A 47 18.48 -5.42 -10.54
C GLU A 47 19.58 -5.25 -11.61
N ASN A 48 20.84 -5.48 -11.23
CA ASN A 48 22.02 -5.18 -12.05
C ASN A 48 22.41 -6.26 -13.09
N GLY A 49 21.64 -7.34 -13.21
CA GLY A 49 21.86 -8.49 -14.09
C GLY A 49 22.42 -9.74 -13.40
N SER A 50 22.88 -9.65 -12.16
CA SER A 50 23.42 -10.77 -11.36
C SER A 50 22.39 -11.86 -11.07
N CYS A 51 21.10 -11.54 -11.03
CA CYS A 51 20.03 -12.50 -10.73
C CYS A 51 19.47 -13.21 -11.98
N LYS A 52 20.00 -12.96 -13.18
CA LYS A 52 19.52 -13.59 -14.43
C LYS A 52 19.74 -15.10 -14.44
N ASP A 53 20.94 -15.54 -14.04
CA ASP A 53 21.31 -16.95 -14.02
C ASP A 53 20.95 -17.62 -12.68
N VAL A 54 21.01 -16.84 -11.59
CA VAL A 54 20.71 -17.30 -10.23
C VAL A 54 19.71 -16.36 -9.58
N ASN A 55 18.43 -16.73 -9.68
CA ASN A 55 17.33 -15.90 -9.22
C ASN A 55 17.16 -15.85 -7.68
N THR A 56 17.73 -16.80 -6.95
CA THR A 56 17.58 -16.94 -5.50
C THR A 56 18.93 -16.96 -4.81
N CYS A 57 19.02 -16.37 -3.61
CA CYS A 57 20.20 -16.48 -2.74
C CYS A 57 19.96 -17.54 -1.64
N ARG A 58 20.98 -17.85 -0.82
CA ARG A 58 20.92 -18.72 0.39
C ARG A 58 19.92 -19.89 0.32
N ASP A 59 20.39 -21.07 -0.07
CA ASP A 59 19.59 -22.32 -0.10
C ASP A 59 18.30 -22.25 -0.92
N GLY A 60 18.25 -21.34 -1.90
CA GLY A 60 17.12 -21.15 -2.80
C GLY A 60 16.07 -20.13 -2.32
N PHE A 61 16.37 -19.32 -1.30
CA PHE A 61 15.47 -18.31 -0.76
C PHE A 61 15.99 -16.88 -1.02
N GLY A 62 15.46 -16.23 -2.05
CA GLY A 62 15.78 -14.84 -2.37
C GLY A 62 15.34 -13.89 -1.25
N LEU A 63 16.29 -13.17 -0.64
CA LEU A 63 16.02 -12.21 0.43
C LEU A 63 15.12 -11.07 -0.07
N CYS A 64 15.33 -10.60 -1.29
CA CYS A 64 14.53 -9.54 -1.90
C CYS A 64 13.04 -9.88 -1.92
N TYR A 65 12.67 -11.11 -2.28
CA TYR A 65 11.29 -11.57 -2.26
C TYR A 65 10.77 -11.70 -0.82
N ASN A 66 11.51 -12.43 0.02
CA ASN A 66 11.04 -12.79 1.36
C ASN A 66 11.00 -11.63 2.37
N LEU A 67 11.71 -10.52 2.10
CA LEU A 67 11.65 -9.30 2.90
C LEU A 67 10.61 -8.30 2.40
N CYS A 68 10.08 -8.50 1.19
CA CYS A 68 9.12 -7.57 0.64
C CYS A 68 7.78 -7.67 1.39
N PRO A 69 7.31 -6.59 2.04
CA PRO A 69 6.06 -6.62 2.82
C PRO A 69 4.81 -6.78 1.96
N LYS A 70 4.95 -6.62 0.64
CA LYS A 70 3.88 -6.81 -0.34
C LYS A 70 3.77 -8.25 -0.83
N THR A 71 4.72 -9.12 -0.48
CA THR A 71 4.62 -10.56 -0.79
C THR A 71 3.74 -11.26 0.25
N GLY A 72 2.82 -12.11 -0.22
CA GLY A 72 1.94 -12.89 0.66
C GLY A 72 0.92 -12.06 1.45
N ILE A 73 0.69 -10.79 1.08
CA ILE A 73 -0.31 -9.94 1.76
C ILE A 73 -1.72 -10.52 1.63
N GLU A 74 -1.99 -11.23 0.54
CA GLU A 74 -3.22 -11.94 0.24
C GLU A 74 -3.47 -13.11 1.21
N GLN A 75 -2.43 -13.60 1.88
CA GLN A 75 -2.53 -14.65 2.90
C GLN A 75 -2.89 -14.09 4.28
N ILE A 76 -2.84 -12.77 4.46
CA ILE A 76 -3.20 -12.12 5.72
C ILE A 76 -4.69 -11.79 5.69
N PRO A 77 -5.52 -12.38 6.56
CA PRO A 77 -6.95 -12.10 6.57
C PRO A 77 -7.21 -10.62 6.84
N LEU A 78 -8.07 -9.98 6.04
CA LEU A 78 -8.46 -8.57 6.23
C LEU A 78 -8.91 -8.26 7.67
N PRO A 79 -9.69 -9.11 8.38
CA PRO A 79 -10.06 -8.82 9.77
C PRO A 79 -8.86 -8.76 10.73
N LEU A 80 -7.78 -9.48 10.43
CA LEU A 80 -6.55 -9.43 11.22
C LEU A 80 -5.78 -8.13 10.94
N LEU A 81 -5.68 -7.73 9.67
CA LEU A 81 -5.10 -6.45 9.26
C LEU A 81 -5.87 -5.27 9.87
N ASP A 82 -7.21 -5.31 9.81
CA ASP A 82 -8.09 -4.29 10.38
C ASP A 82 -7.81 -4.08 11.87
N LYS A 83 -7.74 -5.19 12.62
CA LYS A 83 -7.43 -5.16 14.04
C LYS A 83 -6.02 -4.64 14.32
N TRP A 84 -5.04 -4.98 13.50
CA TRP A 84 -3.65 -4.56 13.68
C TRP A 84 -3.44 -3.07 13.39
N VAL A 85 -4.04 -2.57 12.31
CA VAL A 85 -3.86 -1.19 11.84
C VAL A 85 -4.80 -0.20 12.54
N PHE A 86 -6.09 -0.55 12.67
CA PHE A 86 -7.12 0.37 13.16
C PHE A 86 -7.61 0.06 14.58
N GLY A 87 -7.25 -1.10 15.14
CA GLY A 87 -7.68 -1.52 16.49
C GLY A 87 -9.17 -1.86 16.61
N LYS A 88 -9.96 -1.64 15.55
CA LYS A 88 -11.41 -1.86 15.50
C LYS A 88 -11.79 -2.65 14.25
N LYS A 89 -12.95 -3.31 14.30
CA LYS A 89 -13.55 -3.91 13.10
C LYS A 89 -14.14 -2.78 12.25
N GLN A 90 -14.05 -2.93 10.93
CA GLN A 90 -14.73 -2.03 10.01
C GLN A 90 -16.25 -2.17 10.10
N ASP A 91 -16.96 -1.07 9.82
CA ASP A 91 -18.39 -1.11 9.56
C ASP A 91 -18.67 -1.87 8.25
N LYS A 92 -19.80 -2.58 8.19
CA LYS A 92 -20.13 -3.44 7.04
C LYS A 92 -20.40 -2.67 5.75
N ILE A 93 -20.89 -1.43 5.84
CA ILE A 93 -21.28 -0.60 4.70
C ILE A 93 -20.24 0.49 4.47
N LEU A 94 -19.81 1.16 5.53
CA LEU A 94 -18.96 2.35 5.45
C LEU A 94 -17.46 2.03 5.52
N GLY A 95 -17.07 0.81 5.90
CA GLY A 95 -15.67 0.47 6.14
C GLY A 95 -15.13 1.12 7.41
N HIS A 96 -13.86 1.55 7.39
CA HIS A 96 -13.27 2.31 8.51
C HIS A 96 -13.52 3.81 8.34
N TYR A 97 -14.15 4.42 9.34
CA TYR A 97 -14.32 5.88 9.42
C TYR A 97 -13.71 6.43 10.71
N ILE A 98 -13.30 7.70 10.68
CA ILE A 98 -12.83 8.40 11.88
C ILE A 98 -14.05 8.92 12.66
N ASP A 99 -14.94 9.63 11.97
CA ASP A 99 -16.17 10.17 12.53
C ASP A 99 -17.26 10.24 11.44
N ILE A 100 -18.53 10.25 11.85
CA ILE A 100 -19.68 10.45 10.96
C ILE A 100 -20.36 11.75 11.40
N VAL A 101 -20.23 12.76 10.56
CA VAL A 101 -20.79 14.09 10.81
C VAL A 101 -21.94 14.38 9.87
N SER A 102 -22.95 15.06 10.40
CA SER A 102 -24.04 15.64 9.61
C SER A 102 -23.92 17.16 9.65
N VAL A 103 -23.97 17.79 8.49
CA VAL A 103 -23.75 19.23 8.34
C VAL A 103 -24.97 19.90 7.71
N LYS A 104 -25.24 21.14 8.13
CA LYS A 104 -26.25 22.02 7.53
C LYS A 104 -25.68 23.42 7.42
N LEU A 105 -26.22 24.22 6.50
CA LEU A 105 -25.88 25.64 6.44
C LEU A 105 -26.31 26.34 7.72
N THR A 106 -25.43 27.23 8.20
CA THR A 106 -25.79 28.25 9.19
C THR A 106 -26.72 29.27 8.55
N ASP A 107 -27.52 29.95 9.37
CA ASP A 107 -28.47 30.95 8.87
C ASP A 107 -27.74 32.08 8.13
N SER A 108 -26.59 32.52 8.66
CA SER A 108 -25.72 33.51 8.00
C SER A 108 -25.18 33.07 6.63
N ALA A 109 -25.00 31.76 6.41
CA ALA A 109 -24.55 31.24 5.12
C ALA A 109 -25.72 31.14 4.13
N ARG A 110 -26.94 30.81 4.60
CA ARG A 110 -28.14 30.79 3.76
C ARG A 110 -28.49 32.16 3.21
N GLU A 111 -28.28 33.23 3.97
CA GLU A 111 -28.52 34.60 3.50
C GLU A 111 -27.63 35.00 2.32
N LYS A 112 -26.46 34.35 2.18
CA LYS A 112 -25.43 34.70 1.19
C LYS A 112 -25.38 33.76 0.00
N LEU A 113 -26.13 32.67 0.04
CA LEU A 113 -26.08 31.60 -0.96
C LEU A 113 -27.46 31.39 -1.59
N PRO A 114 -27.52 30.84 -2.81
CA PRO A 114 -28.78 30.44 -3.42
C PRO A 114 -29.59 29.51 -2.52
N MET A 115 -30.92 29.53 -2.66
CA MET A 115 -31.83 28.78 -1.78
C MET A 115 -31.61 27.26 -1.86
N GLU A 116 -31.22 26.78 -3.04
CA GLU A 116 -30.87 25.40 -3.35
C GLU A 116 -29.44 25.01 -2.93
N ALA A 117 -28.64 25.95 -2.42
CA ALA A 117 -27.28 25.68 -1.99
C ALA A 117 -27.28 24.69 -0.81
N GLY A 118 -26.49 23.63 -0.96
CA GLY A 118 -26.24 22.65 0.09
C GLY A 118 -24.93 22.93 0.84
N PRO A 119 -24.61 22.12 1.87
CA PRO A 119 -23.36 22.24 2.61
C PRO A 119 -22.10 22.16 1.73
N LEU A 120 -22.11 21.33 0.68
CA LEU A 120 -21.00 21.23 -0.27
C LEU A 120 -20.81 22.52 -1.07
N THR A 121 -21.90 23.10 -1.58
CA THR A 121 -21.86 24.40 -2.28
C THR A 121 -21.31 25.49 -1.36
N ALA A 122 -21.74 25.50 -0.09
CA ALA A 122 -21.26 26.47 0.88
C ALA A 122 -19.76 26.35 1.16
N LEU A 123 -19.24 25.12 1.30
CA LEU A 123 -17.81 24.86 1.49
C LEU A 123 -16.95 25.31 0.30
N LEU A 124 -17.48 25.21 -0.92
CA LEU A 124 -16.79 25.61 -2.15
C LEU A 124 -16.91 27.11 -2.46
N SER A 125 -17.77 27.82 -1.74
CA SER A 125 -18.01 29.26 -1.93
C SER A 125 -17.18 30.14 -0.98
N VAL A 126 -16.29 29.52 -0.20
CA VAL A 126 -15.37 30.20 0.73
C VAL A 126 -14.10 30.62 0.00
#